data_AF-A0A9E4MZK4-F1
#
_entry.id   AF-A0A9E4MZK4-F1
#
_cell.length_a   1.000
_cell.length_b   1.000
_cell.length_c   1.000
_cell.angle_alpha   90.00
_cell.angle_beta   90.00
_cell.angle_gamma   90.00
#
_symmetry.space_group_name_H-M   'P 1'
#
loop_
_entity.id
_entity.type
_entity.pdbx_description
1 polymer ?
#
loop_
_entity_poly.entity_id
_entity_poly.type
_entity_poly.pdbx_seq_one_letter_code
_entity_poly.pdbx_strand_id
1 'polypeptide(L)'
;MINGGNFNWSRFHAYRVFDEFLERFVINRKSYVTRHEKRLDLENAFDEIHSRFSDGFDDSKETFDNKVERQFEEASENSKIVFANVEYLWAMPVQNISPSTKQSYALRWFSNKNEVNTGDRFFFETPHTIANAGPWYLQNKYWELIALLRVLSLAVEDKEIFDLDSAKKRIAEICYSAIYEDGAREGRFAVRNVCGVHSALMHLSDPEKYESIISENHKRQISAVFGHVISDCRDITCREKRIRLIRERLYEDYGDEGDPDQKYRWFFYQDSLKPLWINKKGASQQTNASIGDEVNREQAALDYSEEEGLKESTTAYRVYRSAKLAEQAKRRDDFTCQACQFTFQKQIVHVHHLDPLSERRSPRKTTLDDLVTLCPNCHYLAHFLLRKDDRFKKLDELLPKLISLLKKE
;
A
#
# COMPACT_ATOMS: atom_id res chain seq x y z
N MET A 1 -28.34 14.29 3.23
CA MET A 1 -28.68 12.91 2.79
C MET A 1 -27.89 12.64 1.54
N ILE A 2 -26.75 11.95 1.68
CA ILE A 2 -25.93 11.54 0.55
C ILE A 2 -26.63 10.31 -0.03
N ASN A 3 -27.10 10.40 -1.27
CA ASN A 3 -27.65 9.26 -1.99
C ASN A 3 -26.54 8.22 -2.14
N GLY A 4 -26.54 7.21 -1.26
CA GLY A 4 -25.76 6.00 -1.40
C GLY A 4 -26.26 5.23 -2.61
N GLY A 5 -25.69 5.52 -3.78
CA GLY A 5 -25.74 4.59 -4.89
C GLY A 5 -24.94 3.35 -4.47
N ASN A 6 -25.62 2.24 -4.21
CA ASN A 6 -24.96 0.95 -4.00
C ASN A 6 -24.01 0.69 -5.17
N PHE A 7 -22.72 0.54 -4.88
CA PHE A 7 -21.73 0.13 -5.86
C PHE A 7 -22.17 -1.19 -6.50
N ASN A 8 -22.21 -1.26 -7.83
CA ASN A 8 -22.59 -2.49 -8.51
C ASN A 8 -21.35 -3.31 -8.88
N TRP A 9 -20.92 -4.16 -7.95
CA TRP A 9 -19.75 -5.04 -8.13
C TRP A 9 -19.85 -5.99 -9.32
N SER A 10 -21.06 -6.23 -9.85
CA SER A 10 -21.28 -7.10 -11.01
C SER A 10 -20.70 -6.55 -12.32
N ARG A 11 -20.31 -5.26 -12.35
CA ARG A 11 -19.73 -4.62 -13.55
C ARG A 11 -18.27 -5.02 -13.80
N PHE A 12 -17.56 -5.52 -12.78
CA PHE A 12 -16.16 -5.91 -12.91
C PHE A 12 -16.00 -7.42 -12.74
N HIS A 13 -15.30 -8.04 -13.69
CA HIS A 13 -15.19 -9.51 -13.70
C HIS A 13 -14.53 -10.03 -12.44
N ALA A 14 -13.52 -9.37 -11.84
CA ALA A 14 -12.87 -9.87 -10.64
C ALA A 14 -13.81 -10.24 -9.50
N TYR A 15 -14.80 -9.40 -9.18
CA TYR A 15 -15.74 -9.68 -8.09
C TYR A 15 -16.72 -10.79 -8.47
N ARG A 16 -17.37 -10.70 -9.65
CA ARG A 16 -18.25 -11.76 -10.15
C ARG A 16 -17.54 -13.12 -10.16
N VAL A 17 -16.32 -13.13 -10.69
CA VAL A 17 -15.51 -14.35 -10.83
C VAL A 17 -15.07 -14.87 -9.48
N PHE A 18 -14.70 -13.99 -8.54
CA PHE A 18 -14.39 -14.42 -7.18
C PHE A 18 -15.61 -15.08 -6.53
N ASP A 19 -16.80 -14.51 -6.70
CA ASP A 19 -18.04 -15.06 -6.16
C ASP A 19 -18.36 -16.43 -6.75
N GLU A 20 -18.31 -16.53 -8.09
CA GLU A 20 -18.51 -17.80 -8.77
C GLU A 20 -17.41 -18.82 -8.42
N PHE A 21 -16.17 -18.37 -8.18
CA PHE A 21 -15.08 -19.23 -7.73
C PHE A 21 -15.35 -19.78 -6.34
N LEU A 22 -15.74 -18.95 -5.38
CA LEU A 22 -16.06 -19.40 -4.03
C LEU A 22 -17.23 -20.38 -4.04
N GLU A 23 -18.30 -20.03 -4.76
CA GLU A 23 -19.47 -20.90 -4.88
C GLU A 23 -19.11 -22.24 -5.53
N ARG A 24 -18.36 -22.22 -6.64
CA ARG A 24 -18.05 -23.45 -7.38
C ARG A 24 -16.97 -24.29 -6.71
N PHE A 25 -15.86 -23.67 -6.32
CA PHE A 25 -14.67 -24.36 -5.82
C PHE A 25 -14.72 -24.63 -4.32
N VAL A 26 -14.99 -23.61 -3.50
CA VAL A 26 -14.96 -23.75 -2.03
C VAL A 26 -16.21 -24.46 -1.52
N ILE A 27 -17.39 -24.00 -1.93
CA ILE A 27 -18.67 -24.51 -1.40
C ILE A 27 -19.07 -25.81 -2.12
N ASN A 28 -19.16 -25.76 -3.46
CA ASN A 28 -19.63 -26.91 -4.24
C ASN A 28 -18.55 -27.93 -4.57
N ARG A 29 -17.28 -27.68 -4.20
CA ARG A 29 -16.15 -28.59 -4.41
C ARG A 29 -16.01 -29.01 -5.87
N LYS A 30 -16.10 -28.07 -6.80
CA LYS A 30 -15.96 -28.29 -8.25
C LYS A 30 -14.92 -27.34 -8.83
N SER A 31 -14.25 -27.77 -9.89
CA SER A 31 -13.29 -26.90 -10.57
C SER A 31 -13.99 -25.68 -11.18
N TYR A 32 -13.42 -24.48 -10.97
CA TYR A 32 -13.82 -23.27 -11.66
C TYR A 32 -13.15 -23.13 -13.03
N VAL A 33 -11.88 -23.54 -13.14
CA VAL A 33 -11.06 -23.33 -14.34
C VAL A 33 -11.17 -24.46 -15.37
N THR A 34 -11.75 -25.60 -15.01
CA THR A 34 -11.94 -26.75 -15.91
C THR A 34 -13.41 -27.12 -16.03
N ARG A 35 -13.72 -27.89 -17.09
CA ARG A 35 -15.03 -28.51 -17.35
C ARG A 35 -15.23 -29.82 -16.57
N HIS A 36 -14.35 -30.11 -15.60
CA HIS A 36 -14.44 -31.31 -14.79
C HIS A 36 -15.72 -31.27 -13.95
N GLU A 37 -16.59 -32.28 -14.13
CA GLU A 37 -17.92 -32.30 -13.53
C GLU A 37 -17.96 -32.94 -12.14
N LYS A 38 -16.99 -33.81 -11.83
CA LYS A 38 -16.98 -34.54 -10.57
C LYS A 38 -16.63 -33.60 -9.41
N ARG A 39 -17.16 -33.96 -8.25
CA ARG A 39 -16.82 -33.35 -6.97
C ARG A 39 -15.34 -33.64 -6.67
N LEU A 40 -14.59 -32.60 -6.36
CA LEU A 40 -13.19 -32.65 -5.96
C LEU A 40 -13.09 -33.07 -4.50
N ASP A 41 -12.12 -33.93 -4.21
CA ASP A 41 -11.71 -34.23 -2.85
C ASP A 41 -10.64 -33.22 -2.44
N LEU A 42 -11.08 -32.07 -1.91
CA LEU A 42 -10.17 -30.98 -1.58
C LEU A 42 -9.25 -31.31 -0.39
N GLU A 43 -9.73 -32.09 0.58
CA GLU A 43 -8.94 -32.48 1.75
C GLU A 43 -7.74 -33.33 1.30
N ASN A 44 -8.01 -34.40 0.52
CA ASN A 44 -6.95 -35.24 -0.02
C ASN A 44 -6.03 -34.48 -0.99
N ALA A 45 -6.59 -33.59 -1.82
CA ALA A 45 -5.78 -32.77 -2.72
C ALA A 45 -4.82 -31.86 -1.95
N PHE A 46 -5.30 -31.19 -0.90
CA PHE A 46 -4.42 -30.35 -0.09
C PHE A 46 -3.35 -31.18 0.61
N ASP A 47 -3.64 -32.42 1.04
CA ASP A 47 -2.65 -33.38 1.61
C ASP A 47 -1.54 -33.69 0.64
N GLU A 48 -1.90 -34.07 -0.58
CA GLU A 48 -0.93 -34.35 -1.61
C GLU A 48 -0.14 -33.09 -2.03
N ILE A 49 -0.82 -31.94 -2.19
CA ILE A 49 -0.17 -30.66 -2.51
C ILE A 49 0.80 -30.25 -1.41
N HIS A 50 0.44 -30.41 -0.13
CA HIS A 50 1.33 -30.11 0.98
C HIS A 50 2.61 -30.94 0.89
N SER A 51 2.48 -32.26 0.74
CA SER A 51 3.61 -33.17 0.61
C SER A 51 4.50 -32.83 -0.60
N ARG A 52 3.90 -32.58 -1.77
CA ARG A 52 4.66 -32.39 -3.03
C ARG A 52 5.21 -30.99 -3.25
N PHE A 53 4.50 -29.96 -2.82
CA PHE A 53 4.82 -28.55 -3.13
C PHE A 53 5.36 -27.78 -1.93
N SER A 54 4.80 -28.01 -0.74
CA SER A 54 5.25 -27.35 0.50
C SER A 54 6.45 -28.08 1.10
N ASP A 55 6.27 -29.34 1.50
CA ASP A 55 7.34 -30.17 2.08
C ASP A 55 8.37 -30.56 1.00
N GLY A 56 7.88 -30.88 -0.19
CA GLY A 56 8.68 -31.16 -1.38
C GLY A 56 9.21 -29.91 -2.09
N PHE A 57 9.54 -28.84 -1.36
CA PHE A 57 10.05 -27.59 -1.93
C PHE A 57 11.26 -27.81 -2.85
N ASP A 58 11.16 -27.37 -4.11
CA ASP A 58 12.25 -27.42 -5.08
C ASP A 58 13.07 -26.11 -5.04
N ASP A 59 14.26 -26.18 -4.45
CA ASP A 59 15.20 -25.06 -4.32
C ASP A 59 16.18 -24.91 -5.52
N SER A 60 15.99 -25.70 -6.58
CA SER A 60 16.85 -25.66 -7.77
C SER A 60 16.80 -24.31 -8.49
N LYS A 61 17.68 -24.10 -9.47
CA LYS A 61 17.73 -22.86 -10.27
C LYS A 61 16.75 -22.83 -11.45
N GLU A 62 15.89 -23.83 -11.55
CA GLU A 62 14.92 -23.96 -12.64
C GLU A 62 13.81 -22.91 -12.56
N THR A 63 13.07 -22.75 -13.66
CA THR A 63 11.90 -21.88 -13.69
C THR A 63 10.81 -22.42 -12.76
N PHE A 64 9.97 -21.53 -12.23
CA PHE A 64 8.84 -21.93 -11.38
C PHE A 64 7.97 -23.01 -12.05
N ASP A 65 7.68 -22.84 -13.35
CA ASP A 65 6.82 -23.75 -14.09
C ASP A 65 7.47 -25.15 -14.22
N ASN A 66 8.77 -25.24 -14.55
CA ASN A 66 9.49 -26.51 -14.60
C ASN A 66 9.52 -27.23 -13.25
N LYS A 67 9.72 -26.47 -12.16
CA LYS A 67 9.71 -27.03 -10.79
C LYS A 67 8.36 -27.64 -10.46
N VAL A 68 7.29 -26.88 -10.68
CA VAL A 68 5.94 -27.33 -10.39
C VAL A 68 5.54 -28.51 -11.26
N GLU A 69 5.90 -28.54 -12.54
CA GLU A 69 5.66 -29.70 -13.41
C GLU A 69 6.33 -30.97 -12.86
N ARG A 70 7.59 -30.89 -12.40
CA ARG A 70 8.28 -32.03 -11.77
C ARG A 70 7.66 -32.44 -10.45
N GLN A 71 7.38 -31.48 -9.56
CA GLN A 71 6.79 -31.75 -8.24
C GLN A 71 5.44 -32.47 -8.36
N PHE A 72 4.68 -32.21 -9.43
CA PHE A 72 3.36 -32.76 -9.69
C PHE A 72 3.32 -33.85 -10.77
N GLU A 73 4.45 -34.31 -11.29
CA GLU A 73 4.50 -35.31 -12.39
C GLU A 73 3.60 -36.53 -12.07
N GLU A 74 3.85 -37.12 -10.91
CA GLU A 74 3.13 -38.28 -10.36
C GLU A 74 1.93 -37.90 -9.45
N ALA A 75 1.51 -36.63 -9.46
CA ALA A 75 0.36 -36.21 -8.65
C ALA A 75 -0.96 -36.67 -9.27
N SER A 76 -1.96 -36.92 -8.40
CA SER A 76 -3.30 -37.28 -8.84
C SER A 76 -3.92 -36.19 -9.74
N GLU A 77 -4.83 -36.60 -10.62
CA GLU A 77 -5.61 -35.66 -11.44
C GLU A 77 -6.38 -34.66 -10.56
N ASN A 78 -6.92 -35.13 -9.43
CA ASN A 78 -7.61 -34.31 -8.43
C ASN A 78 -6.70 -33.18 -7.91
N SER A 79 -5.47 -33.48 -7.50
CA SER A 79 -4.50 -32.49 -7.03
C SER A 79 -4.06 -31.51 -8.12
N LYS A 80 -3.87 -31.99 -9.36
CA LYS A 80 -3.56 -31.12 -10.51
C LYS A 80 -4.69 -30.13 -10.80
N ILE A 81 -5.95 -30.59 -10.77
CA ILE A 81 -7.13 -29.73 -10.92
C ILE A 81 -7.21 -28.70 -9.79
N VAL A 82 -7.01 -29.12 -8.54
CA VAL A 82 -7.03 -28.23 -7.37
C VAL A 82 -5.95 -27.17 -7.48
N PHE A 83 -4.71 -27.55 -7.79
CA PHE A 83 -3.60 -26.60 -7.92
C PHE A 83 -3.81 -25.61 -9.08
N ALA A 84 -4.41 -26.03 -10.20
CA ALA A 84 -4.79 -25.14 -11.28
C ALA A 84 -5.77 -24.04 -10.85
N ASN A 85 -6.73 -24.36 -9.97
CA ASN A 85 -7.67 -23.38 -9.41
C ASN A 85 -6.96 -22.41 -8.44
N VAL A 86 -5.99 -22.90 -7.66
CA VAL A 86 -5.18 -22.09 -6.74
C VAL A 86 -4.37 -21.05 -7.52
N GLU A 87 -3.62 -21.47 -8.54
CA GLU A 87 -2.85 -20.52 -9.36
C GLU A 87 -3.71 -19.52 -10.11
N TYR A 88 -4.88 -19.97 -10.57
CA TYR A 88 -5.84 -19.08 -11.18
C TYR A 88 -6.29 -17.99 -10.20
N LEU A 89 -6.66 -18.34 -8.96
CA LEU A 89 -7.09 -17.35 -7.97
C LEU A 89 -5.95 -16.39 -7.58
N TRP A 90 -4.70 -16.84 -7.58
CA TRP A 90 -3.53 -15.95 -7.42
C TRP A 90 -3.37 -14.95 -8.58
N ALA A 91 -3.61 -15.40 -9.82
CA ALA A 91 -3.37 -14.59 -11.01
C ALA A 91 -4.56 -13.71 -11.43
N MET A 92 -5.78 -14.19 -11.19
CA MET A 92 -7.05 -13.55 -11.55
C MET A 92 -7.12 -12.06 -11.18
N PRO A 93 -6.81 -11.63 -9.93
CA PRO A 93 -6.96 -10.24 -9.52
C PRO A 93 -5.93 -9.28 -10.12
N VAL A 94 -4.93 -9.80 -10.85
CA VAL A 94 -3.74 -9.07 -11.28
C VAL A 94 -3.83 -8.63 -12.74
N GLN A 95 -3.59 -7.35 -12.99
CA GLN A 95 -3.61 -6.72 -14.33
C GLN A 95 -2.45 -7.19 -15.22
N ASN A 96 -1.24 -7.26 -14.68
CA ASN A 96 -0.02 -7.48 -15.45
C ASN A 96 0.26 -8.97 -15.74
N ILE A 97 -0.73 -9.83 -15.58
CA ILE A 97 -0.72 -11.22 -16.06
C ILE A 97 -1.79 -11.30 -17.16
N SER A 98 -1.39 -11.66 -18.39
CA SER A 98 -2.33 -11.69 -19.53
C SER A 98 -3.39 -12.79 -19.36
N PRO A 99 -4.58 -12.66 -20.00
CA PRO A 99 -5.59 -13.71 -20.01
C PRO A 99 -5.05 -15.08 -20.45
N SER A 100 -4.22 -15.10 -21.50
CA SER A 100 -3.57 -16.32 -22.01
C SER A 100 -2.62 -16.96 -20.99
N THR A 101 -1.91 -16.15 -20.21
CA THR A 101 -1.02 -16.64 -19.14
C THR A 101 -1.83 -17.18 -17.97
N LYS A 102 -2.94 -16.52 -17.59
CA LYS A 102 -3.85 -17.04 -16.55
C LYS A 102 -4.41 -18.42 -16.95
N GLN A 103 -4.72 -18.61 -18.23
CA GLN A 103 -5.22 -19.87 -18.77
C GLN A 103 -4.13 -20.95 -18.85
N SER A 104 -2.88 -20.59 -19.17
CA SER A 104 -1.80 -21.55 -19.35
C SER A 104 -1.48 -22.34 -18.07
N TYR A 105 -1.72 -21.75 -16.89
CA TYR A 105 -1.54 -22.42 -15.61
C TYR A 105 -2.42 -23.67 -15.44
N ALA A 106 -3.62 -23.67 -16.03
CA ALA A 106 -4.45 -24.87 -16.09
C ALA A 106 -4.04 -25.77 -17.26
N LEU A 107 -3.80 -25.21 -18.44
CA LEU A 107 -3.53 -25.97 -19.67
C LEU A 107 -2.30 -26.88 -19.60
N ARG A 108 -1.32 -26.59 -18.73
CA ARG A 108 -0.12 -27.42 -18.60
C ARG A 108 -0.39 -28.80 -18.01
N TRP A 109 -1.53 -28.99 -17.33
CA TRP A 109 -1.85 -30.25 -16.64
C TRP A 109 -2.66 -31.24 -17.48
N PHE A 110 -3.32 -30.76 -18.54
CA PHE A 110 -4.31 -31.55 -19.28
C PHE A 110 -3.88 -31.77 -20.72
N SER A 111 -3.74 -33.04 -21.13
CA SER A 111 -3.42 -33.40 -22.52
C SER A 111 -4.53 -32.95 -23.48
N ASN A 112 -5.79 -33.03 -23.06
CA ASN A 112 -6.93 -32.52 -23.81
C ASN A 112 -7.25 -31.08 -23.38
N LYS A 113 -6.78 -30.11 -24.18
CA LYS A 113 -6.96 -28.68 -23.88
C LYS A 113 -8.43 -28.23 -23.82
N ASN A 114 -9.38 -29.00 -24.36
CA ASN A 114 -10.81 -28.70 -24.27
C ASN A 114 -11.39 -28.88 -22.86
N GLU A 115 -10.63 -29.48 -21.94
CA GLU A 115 -11.02 -29.62 -20.53
C GLU A 115 -10.87 -28.31 -19.75
N VAL A 116 -10.03 -27.39 -20.20
CA VAL A 116 -9.88 -26.08 -19.57
C VAL A 116 -10.93 -25.12 -20.13
N ASN A 117 -11.54 -24.34 -19.25
CA ASN A 117 -12.46 -23.29 -19.67
C ASN A 117 -11.75 -22.27 -20.57
N THR A 118 -12.51 -21.55 -21.40
CA THR A 118 -11.94 -20.59 -22.36
C THR A 118 -12.78 -19.31 -22.39
N GLY A 119 -12.14 -18.22 -22.81
CA GLY A 119 -12.80 -16.93 -23.06
C GLY A 119 -12.79 -15.95 -21.89
N ASP A 120 -13.15 -14.71 -22.21
CA ASP A 120 -12.94 -13.53 -21.37
C ASP A 120 -13.81 -13.49 -20.10
N ARG A 121 -14.87 -14.33 -20.07
CA ARG A 121 -15.66 -14.52 -18.84
C ARG A 121 -14.88 -15.21 -17.72
N PHE A 122 -13.84 -15.98 -18.05
CA PHE A 122 -12.99 -16.66 -17.08
C PHE A 122 -11.62 -16.01 -16.99
N PHE A 123 -11.00 -15.69 -18.12
CA PHE A 123 -9.64 -15.13 -18.15
C PHE A 123 -9.69 -13.71 -18.68
N PHE A 124 -9.47 -12.73 -17.83
CA PHE A 124 -9.67 -11.31 -18.15
C PHE A 124 -8.51 -10.45 -17.66
N GLU A 125 -8.48 -9.22 -18.17
CA GLU A 125 -7.50 -8.20 -17.82
C GLU A 125 -8.19 -6.86 -17.48
N THR A 126 -7.45 -5.76 -17.52
CA THR A 126 -7.96 -4.40 -17.31
C THR A 126 -9.13 -4.08 -18.25
N PRO A 127 -10.18 -3.39 -17.76
CA PRO A 127 -10.31 -2.74 -16.44
C PRO A 127 -10.91 -3.65 -15.35
N HIS A 128 -10.99 -4.96 -15.59
CA HIS A 128 -11.76 -5.88 -14.73
C HIS A 128 -10.98 -6.48 -13.56
N THR A 129 -9.72 -6.09 -13.36
CA THR A 129 -8.83 -6.56 -12.28
C THR A 129 -8.76 -5.54 -11.13
N ILE A 130 -8.24 -5.95 -9.98
CA ILE A 130 -8.21 -5.11 -8.76
C ILE A 130 -6.79 -4.65 -8.37
N ALA A 131 -5.75 -5.19 -9.01
CA ALA A 131 -4.37 -4.86 -8.65
C ALA A 131 -3.43 -4.85 -9.86
N ASN A 132 -2.48 -3.92 -9.85
CA ASN A 132 -1.27 -4.00 -10.68
C ASN A 132 -0.10 -4.45 -9.81
N ALA A 133 0.31 -5.71 -9.97
CA ALA A 133 1.25 -6.33 -9.04
C ALA A 133 2.69 -5.87 -9.28
N GLY A 134 3.38 -5.51 -8.21
CA GLY A 134 4.81 -5.17 -8.27
C GLY A 134 5.71 -6.40 -8.48
N PRO A 135 7.00 -6.19 -8.82
CA PRO A 135 7.95 -7.28 -9.02
C PRO A 135 8.04 -8.27 -7.86
N TRP A 136 7.91 -7.78 -6.61
CA TRP A 136 7.97 -8.62 -5.43
C TRP A 136 6.85 -9.68 -5.42
N TYR A 137 5.60 -9.32 -5.74
CA TYR A 137 4.48 -10.27 -5.78
C TYR A 137 4.69 -11.34 -6.85
N LEU A 138 5.16 -10.92 -8.04
CA LEU A 138 5.40 -11.84 -9.16
C LEU A 138 6.59 -12.78 -8.91
N GLN A 139 7.68 -12.26 -8.34
CA GLN A 139 8.90 -13.04 -8.06
C GLN A 139 8.74 -13.97 -6.85
N ASN A 140 7.86 -13.63 -5.90
CA ASN A 140 7.55 -14.47 -4.74
C ASN A 140 6.36 -15.40 -4.97
N LYS A 141 6.05 -15.75 -6.24
CA LYS A 141 4.92 -16.62 -6.61
C LYS A 141 4.78 -17.87 -5.73
N TYR A 142 5.88 -18.55 -5.40
CA TYR A 142 5.86 -19.71 -4.50
C TYR A 142 5.19 -19.39 -3.15
N TRP A 143 5.67 -18.35 -2.45
CA TRP A 143 5.15 -17.97 -1.14
C TRP A 143 3.73 -17.43 -1.21
N GLU A 144 3.39 -16.70 -2.28
CA GLU A 144 2.01 -16.26 -2.54
C GLU A 144 1.06 -17.46 -2.70
N LEU A 145 1.49 -18.53 -3.38
CA LEU A 145 0.69 -19.75 -3.52
C LEU A 145 0.62 -20.55 -2.22
N ILE A 146 1.68 -20.64 -1.42
CA ILE A 146 1.62 -21.28 -0.10
C ILE A 146 0.62 -20.53 0.81
N ALA A 147 0.68 -19.20 0.83
CA ALA A 147 -0.29 -18.39 1.56
C ALA A 147 -1.74 -18.65 1.10
N LEU A 148 -1.96 -18.71 -0.22
CA LEU A 148 -3.28 -18.99 -0.77
C LEU A 148 -3.76 -20.41 -0.46
N LEU A 149 -2.88 -21.41 -0.55
CA LEU A 149 -3.17 -22.79 -0.17
C LEU A 149 -3.58 -22.90 1.29
N ARG A 150 -2.90 -22.16 2.18
CA ARG A 150 -3.28 -22.07 3.59
C ARG A 150 -4.70 -21.54 3.75
N VAL A 151 -5.01 -20.41 3.13
CA VAL A 151 -6.33 -19.78 3.23
C VAL A 151 -7.42 -20.74 2.75
N LEU A 152 -7.21 -21.38 1.60
CA LEU A 152 -8.18 -22.29 1.02
C LEU A 152 -8.33 -23.59 1.82
N SER A 153 -7.23 -24.16 2.36
CA SER A 153 -7.29 -25.34 3.24
C SER A 153 -8.11 -25.05 4.49
N LEU A 154 -7.85 -23.93 5.15
CA LEU A 154 -8.60 -23.52 6.34
C LEU A 154 -10.08 -23.24 6.04
N ALA A 155 -10.37 -22.56 4.94
CA ALA A 155 -11.75 -22.30 4.51
C ALA A 155 -12.49 -23.61 4.20
N VAL A 156 -11.82 -24.57 3.58
CA VAL A 156 -12.41 -25.87 3.24
C VAL A 156 -12.72 -26.73 4.47
N GLU A 157 -11.91 -26.63 5.52
CA GLU A 157 -12.12 -27.35 6.78
C GLU A 157 -13.16 -26.66 7.68
N ASP A 158 -13.51 -25.41 7.37
CA ASP A 158 -14.44 -24.61 8.18
C ASP A 158 -15.91 -24.95 7.89
N LYS A 159 -16.57 -25.51 8.90
CA LYS A 159 -17.99 -25.91 8.83
C LYS A 159 -18.94 -24.73 8.87
N GLU A 160 -18.47 -23.55 9.25
CA GLU A 160 -19.27 -22.31 9.25
C GLU A 160 -19.38 -21.70 7.85
N ILE A 161 -18.67 -22.24 6.84
CA ILE A 161 -18.80 -21.82 5.44
C ILE A 161 -19.84 -22.68 4.73
N PHE A 162 -21.02 -22.12 4.50
CA PHE A 162 -22.14 -22.80 3.82
C PHE A 162 -22.78 -21.97 2.70
N ASP A 163 -22.44 -20.68 2.61
CA ASP A 163 -22.88 -19.77 1.57
C ASP A 163 -21.77 -18.78 1.19
N LEU A 164 -22.06 -17.91 0.21
CA LEU A 164 -21.07 -16.96 -0.29
C LEU A 164 -20.66 -15.93 0.76
N ASP A 165 -21.59 -15.46 1.59
CA ASP A 165 -21.33 -14.42 2.59
C ASP A 165 -20.45 -14.96 3.73
N SER A 166 -20.75 -16.16 4.22
CA SER A 166 -19.91 -16.86 5.20
C SER A 166 -18.52 -17.16 4.63
N ALA A 167 -18.42 -17.57 3.36
CA ALA A 167 -17.14 -17.81 2.69
C ALA A 167 -16.27 -16.54 2.63
N LYS A 168 -16.82 -15.43 2.12
CA LYS A 168 -16.13 -14.14 2.03
C LYS A 168 -15.69 -13.64 3.39
N LYS A 169 -16.61 -13.66 4.37
CA LYS A 169 -16.31 -13.24 5.74
C LYS A 169 -15.15 -14.04 6.32
N ARG A 170 -15.19 -15.37 6.20
CA ARG A 170 -14.19 -16.23 6.79
C ARG A 170 -12.82 -16.12 6.10
N ILE A 171 -12.79 -16.03 4.78
CA ILE A 171 -11.57 -15.77 4.02
C ILE A 171 -10.96 -14.43 4.43
N ALA A 172 -11.76 -13.38 4.57
CA ALA A 172 -11.27 -12.09 5.03
C ALA A 172 -10.69 -12.14 6.46
N GLU A 173 -11.30 -12.90 7.37
CA GLU A 173 -10.79 -13.12 8.74
C GLU A 173 -9.46 -13.88 8.73
N ILE A 174 -9.34 -14.96 7.97
CA ILE A 174 -8.10 -15.75 7.86
C ILE A 174 -6.97 -14.86 7.31
N CYS A 175 -7.24 -14.12 6.24
CA CYS A 175 -6.27 -13.20 5.64
C CYS A 175 -5.89 -12.07 6.60
N TYR A 176 -6.85 -11.51 7.34
CA TYR A 176 -6.57 -10.48 8.34
C TYR A 176 -5.64 -11.02 9.44
N SER A 177 -5.96 -12.19 9.99
CA SER A 177 -5.15 -12.86 11.02
C SER A 177 -3.73 -13.17 10.52
N ALA A 178 -3.60 -13.60 9.26
CA ALA A 178 -2.30 -13.86 8.62
C ALA A 178 -1.40 -12.62 8.54
N ILE A 179 -1.97 -11.43 8.32
CA ILE A 179 -1.22 -10.18 8.21
C ILE A 179 -0.93 -9.57 9.60
N TYR A 180 -1.89 -9.64 10.53
CA TYR A 180 -1.90 -8.79 11.72
C TYR A 180 -1.81 -9.53 13.06
N GLU A 181 -2.03 -10.84 13.09
CA GLU A 181 -2.15 -11.63 14.34
C GLU A 181 -1.24 -12.87 14.34
N ASP A 182 -0.26 -12.91 13.43
CA ASP A 182 0.64 -14.06 13.24
C ASP A 182 -0.05 -15.38 12.90
N GLY A 183 -1.33 -15.36 12.51
CA GLY A 183 -2.17 -16.54 12.24
C GLY A 183 -1.70 -17.42 11.08
N ALA A 184 -0.64 -17.02 10.38
CA ALA A 184 -0.05 -17.78 9.28
C ALA A 184 1.31 -18.44 9.58
N ARG A 185 1.89 -18.22 10.76
CA ARG A 185 3.28 -18.64 11.05
C ARG A 185 3.46 -20.13 11.36
N GLU A 186 2.39 -20.84 11.69
CA GLU A 186 2.45 -22.23 12.15
C GLU A 186 1.39 -23.12 11.48
N GLY A 187 1.64 -24.42 11.47
CA GLY A 187 0.75 -25.43 10.88
C GLY A 187 0.93 -25.59 9.37
N ARG A 188 -0.05 -26.24 8.75
CA ARG A 188 -0.06 -26.56 7.33
C ARG A 188 0.10 -25.31 6.45
N PHE A 189 0.99 -25.36 5.46
CA PHE A 189 1.27 -24.22 4.56
C PHE A 189 1.65 -22.92 5.31
N ALA A 190 2.45 -23.04 6.38
CA ALA A 190 2.90 -21.87 7.14
C ALA A 190 3.71 -20.88 6.28
N VAL A 191 3.43 -19.60 6.44
CA VAL A 191 4.18 -18.50 5.82
C VAL A 191 4.66 -17.52 6.90
N ARG A 192 5.94 -17.12 6.78
CA ARG A 192 6.56 -16.16 7.71
C ARG A 192 6.43 -14.71 7.26
N ASN A 193 6.32 -14.51 5.95
CA ASN A 193 6.23 -13.20 5.35
C ASN A 193 4.78 -12.89 4.97
N VAL A 194 4.43 -11.61 5.04
CA VAL A 194 3.13 -11.14 4.55
C VAL A 194 3.09 -11.24 3.02
N CYS A 195 2.17 -12.05 2.51
CA CYS A 195 1.91 -12.21 1.08
C CYS A 195 0.80 -11.26 0.61
N GLY A 196 0.96 -10.68 -0.59
CA GLY A 196 0.01 -9.72 -1.16
C GLY A 196 -1.35 -10.34 -1.47
N VAL A 197 -1.41 -11.67 -1.69
CA VAL A 197 -2.65 -12.40 -1.93
C VAL A 197 -3.65 -12.25 -0.78
N HIS A 198 -3.18 -12.15 0.48
CA HIS A 198 -4.07 -11.92 1.62
C HIS A 198 -4.84 -10.60 1.48
N SER A 199 -4.14 -9.54 1.08
CA SER A 199 -4.75 -8.23 0.85
C SER A 199 -5.69 -8.25 -0.36
N ALA A 200 -5.34 -8.98 -1.42
CA ALA A 200 -6.21 -9.16 -2.58
C ALA A 200 -7.52 -9.85 -2.18
N LEU A 201 -7.44 -10.96 -1.42
CA LEU A 201 -8.60 -11.72 -0.97
C LEU A 201 -9.47 -10.93 0.02
N MET A 202 -8.85 -10.17 0.94
CA MET A 202 -9.60 -9.26 1.83
C MET A 202 -10.41 -8.26 1.01
N HIS A 203 -9.78 -7.60 0.03
CA HIS A 203 -10.46 -6.65 -0.83
C HIS A 203 -11.56 -7.28 -1.69
N LEU A 204 -11.33 -8.44 -2.30
CA LEU A 204 -12.37 -9.15 -3.06
C LEU A 204 -13.56 -9.58 -2.19
N SER A 205 -13.30 -9.86 -0.91
CA SER A 205 -14.32 -10.30 0.05
C SER A 205 -15.14 -9.13 0.61
N ASP A 206 -14.51 -7.98 0.86
CA ASP A 206 -15.15 -6.80 1.44
C ASP A 206 -14.44 -5.51 0.97
N PRO A 207 -14.75 -5.05 -0.25
CA PRO A 207 -14.09 -3.90 -0.87
C PRO A 207 -14.51 -2.55 -0.28
N GLU A 208 -15.60 -2.50 0.50
CA GLU A 208 -15.97 -1.30 1.27
C GLU A 208 -15.07 -1.14 2.50
N LYS A 209 -14.64 -2.27 3.08
CA LYS A 209 -13.80 -2.29 4.28
C LYS A 209 -12.31 -2.25 3.99
N TYR A 210 -11.86 -2.90 2.93
CA TYR A 210 -10.45 -3.07 2.60
C TYR A 210 -10.11 -2.44 1.25
N GLU A 211 -8.96 -1.81 1.14
CA GLU A 211 -8.54 -1.15 -0.09
C GLU A 211 -7.97 -2.12 -1.13
N SER A 212 -8.06 -1.74 -2.41
CA SER A 212 -7.44 -2.44 -3.55
C SER A 212 -5.90 -2.26 -3.60
N ILE A 213 -5.21 -2.47 -2.47
CA ILE A 213 -3.77 -2.28 -2.29
C ILE A 213 -3.16 -3.56 -1.77
N ILE A 214 -2.49 -4.31 -2.65
CA ILE A 214 -1.85 -5.58 -2.27
C ILE A 214 -0.44 -5.41 -1.69
N SER A 215 0.14 -4.22 -1.78
CA SER A 215 1.50 -3.92 -1.32
C SER A 215 1.47 -3.33 0.09
N GLU A 216 2.02 -4.05 1.07
CA GLU A 216 2.17 -3.55 2.45
C GLU A 216 3.04 -2.29 2.52
N ASN A 217 4.04 -2.18 1.64
CA ASN A 217 4.84 -0.96 1.57
C ASN A 217 3.99 0.25 1.11
N HIS A 218 3.09 0.07 0.14
CA HIS A 218 2.20 1.14 -0.30
C HIS A 218 1.22 1.52 0.81
N LYS A 219 0.62 0.54 1.50
CA LYS A 219 -0.23 0.80 2.67
C LYS A 219 0.49 1.63 3.74
N ARG A 220 1.76 1.31 4.03
CA ARG A 220 2.60 2.07 4.95
C ARG A 220 2.86 3.50 4.46
N GLN A 221 3.22 3.67 3.19
CA GLN A 221 3.49 4.98 2.59
C GLN A 221 2.25 5.88 2.61
N ILE A 222 1.10 5.37 2.20
CA ILE A 222 -0.19 6.08 2.24
C ILE A 222 -0.50 6.51 3.68
N SER A 223 -0.39 5.59 4.63
CA SER A 223 -0.65 5.89 6.05
C SER A 223 0.30 6.94 6.62
N ALA A 224 1.57 6.94 6.19
CA ALA A 224 2.58 7.89 6.64
C ALA A 224 2.34 9.29 6.07
N VAL A 225 2.07 9.37 4.76
CA VAL A 225 1.86 10.64 4.05
C VAL A 225 0.55 11.29 4.48
N PHE A 226 -0.55 10.54 4.44
CA PHE A 226 -1.89 11.06 4.72
C PHE A 226 -2.35 10.86 6.17
N GLY A 227 -1.45 10.45 7.08
CA GLY A 227 -1.80 10.27 8.49
C GLY A 227 -2.39 11.53 9.14
N HIS A 228 -2.03 12.72 8.64
CA HIS A 228 -2.57 14.00 9.09
C HIS A 228 -4.07 14.19 8.76
N VAL A 229 -4.55 13.57 7.69
CA VAL A 229 -5.95 13.63 7.23
C VAL A 229 -6.89 13.04 8.27
N ILE A 230 -6.41 12.13 9.12
CA ILE A 230 -7.17 11.44 10.17
C ILE A 230 -6.60 11.71 11.57
N SER A 231 -5.98 12.89 11.77
CA SER A 231 -5.26 13.24 13.01
C SER A 231 -6.15 13.39 14.26
N ASP A 232 -7.45 13.56 14.07
CA ASP A 232 -8.53 13.56 15.07
C ASP A 232 -8.98 12.14 15.45
N CYS A 233 -8.60 11.11 14.68
CA CYS A 233 -8.95 9.70 14.89
C CYS A 233 -7.78 8.89 15.46
N ARG A 234 -7.12 9.40 16.51
CA ARG A 234 -5.88 8.80 17.07
C ARG A 234 -6.09 7.42 17.70
N ASP A 235 -7.29 7.15 18.21
CA ASP A 235 -7.63 5.88 18.87
C ASP A 235 -7.73 4.69 17.88
N ILE A 236 -7.77 4.98 16.57
CA ILE A 236 -7.85 3.95 15.54
C ILE A 236 -6.45 3.49 15.17
N THR A 237 -6.06 2.33 15.72
CA THR A 237 -4.77 1.68 15.50
C THR A 237 -4.76 0.75 14.29
N CYS A 238 -5.90 0.12 13.96
CA CYS A 238 -6.01 -0.82 12.86
C CYS A 238 -5.70 -0.16 11.50
N ARG A 239 -4.65 -0.65 10.82
CA ARG A 239 -4.14 -0.08 9.56
C ARG A 239 -5.22 -0.02 8.47
N GLU A 240 -5.98 -1.10 8.27
CA GLU A 240 -7.04 -1.15 7.26
C GLU A 240 -8.11 -0.08 7.53
N LYS A 241 -8.55 0.06 8.78
CA LYS A 241 -9.51 1.10 9.17
C LYS A 241 -8.97 2.51 8.94
N ARG A 242 -7.69 2.75 9.23
CA ARG A 242 -7.03 4.04 9.01
C ARG A 242 -7.00 4.40 7.52
N ILE A 243 -6.57 3.47 6.66
CA ILE A 243 -6.50 3.73 5.22
C ILE A 243 -7.91 3.96 4.64
N ARG A 244 -8.89 3.17 5.07
CA ARG A 244 -10.30 3.40 4.69
C ARG A 244 -10.77 4.80 5.05
N LEU A 245 -10.48 5.28 6.26
CA LEU A 245 -10.85 6.64 6.67
C LEU A 245 -10.11 7.72 5.88
N ILE A 246 -8.83 7.49 5.56
CA ILE A 246 -8.07 8.38 4.67
C ILE A 246 -8.77 8.43 3.31
N ARG A 247 -9.16 7.29 2.73
CA ARG A 247 -9.94 7.26 1.48
C ARG A 247 -11.22 8.06 1.59
N GLU A 248 -12.05 7.80 2.61
CA GLU A 248 -13.35 8.48 2.76
C GLU A 248 -13.19 10.00 2.82
N ARG A 249 -12.16 10.51 3.51
CA ARG A 249 -11.91 11.95 3.63
C ARG A 249 -11.30 12.57 2.38
N LEU A 250 -10.38 11.87 1.72
CA LEU A 250 -9.77 12.35 0.49
C LEU A 250 -10.74 12.27 -0.70
N TYR A 251 -11.76 11.42 -0.64
CA TYR A 251 -12.70 11.26 -1.74
C TYR A 251 -13.50 12.54 -2.04
N GLU A 252 -13.68 13.46 -1.07
CA GLU A 252 -14.34 14.74 -1.33
C GLU A 252 -13.52 15.65 -2.26
N ASP A 253 -12.19 15.64 -2.11
CA ASP A 253 -11.27 16.53 -2.83
C ASP A 253 -10.67 15.88 -4.08
N TYR A 254 -10.54 14.56 -4.09
CA TYR A 254 -9.89 13.77 -5.14
C TYR A 254 -10.85 12.77 -5.82
N GLY A 255 -12.12 12.73 -5.42
CA GLY A 255 -13.10 11.80 -5.96
C GLY A 255 -13.63 12.18 -7.34
N ASP A 256 -14.15 11.16 -8.03
CA ASP A 256 -14.88 11.22 -9.30
C ASP A 256 -14.15 11.93 -10.46
N GLU A 257 -13.10 11.29 -10.99
CA GLU A 257 -12.63 11.48 -12.38
C GLU A 257 -13.66 10.91 -13.40
N GLY A 258 -14.96 11.06 -13.13
CA GLY A 258 -16.06 10.51 -13.93
C GLY A 258 -16.36 9.02 -13.74
N ASP A 259 -15.71 8.34 -12.79
CA ASP A 259 -15.95 6.93 -12.45
C ASP A 259 -16.09 6.75 -10.92
N PRO A 260 -17.32 6.71 -10.39
CA PRO A 260 -17.56 6.54 -8.95
C PRO A 260 -17.10 5.17 -8.46
N ASP A 261 -16.94 4.20 -9.37
CA ASP A 261 -16.45 2.88 -9.03
C ASP A 261 -14.94 2.90 -8.70
N GLN A 262 -14.22 3.99 -8.98
CA GLN A 262 -12.81 4.14 -8.59
C GLN A 262 -12.62 4.35 -7.09
N LYS A 263 -13.66 4.84 -6.39
CA LYS A 263 -13.62 4.97 -4.93
C LYS A 263 -13.12 3.69 -4.30
N TYR A 264 -13.72 2.58 -4.67
CA TYR A 264 -13.38 1.28 -4.12
C TYR A 264 -12.39 0.50 -4.98
N ARG A 265 -11.92 1.07 -6.08
CA ARG A 265 -10.97 0.43 -6.98
C ARG A 265 -9.95 1.45 -7.46
N TRP A 266 -8.71 1.30 -7.04
CA TRP A 266 -7.60 2.13 -7.54
C TRP A 266 -7.63 3.60 -7.10
N PHE A 267 -8.46 4.00 -6.14
CA PHE A 267 -8.52 5.38 -5.62
C PHE A 267 -7.13 5.98 -5.35
N PHE A 268 -6.32 5.31 -4.53
CA PHE A 268 -4.96 5.78 -4.23
C PHE A 268 -4.01 5.77 -5.45
N TYR A 269 -4.36 5.07 -6.52
CA TYR A 269 -3.55 5.00 -7.74
C TYR A 269 -4.03 5.95 -8.86
N GLN A 270 -5.05 6.77 -8.61
CA GLN A 270 -5.50 7.81 -9.53
C GLN A 270 -4.38 8.79 -9.86
N ASP A 271 -4.41 9.38 -11.06
CA ASP A 271 -3.34 10.27 -11.53
C ASP A 271 -3.22 11.54 -10.68
N SER A 272 -4.33 11.99 -10.09
CA SER A 272 -4.39 13.12 -9.17
C SER A 272 -3.82 12.82 -7.77
N LEU A 273 -3.96 11.58 -7.28
CA LEU A 273 -3.62 11.21 -5.90
C LEU A 273 -2.29 10.44 -5.78
N LYS A 274 -2.00 9.55 -6.74
CA LYS A 274 -0.79 8.71 -6.75
C LYS A 274 0.51 9.51 -6.58
N PRO A 275 0.74 10.63 -7.28
CA PRO A 275 1.98 11.40 -7.14
C PRO A 275 2.21 11.99 -5.74
N LEU A 276 1.16 12.10 -4.92
CA LEU A 276 1.26 12.68 -3.57
C LEU A 276 1.91 11.73 -2.57
N TRP A 277 1.81 10.42 -2.80
CA TRP A 277 2.37 9.40 -1.88
C TRP A 277 3.36 8.45 -2.55
N ILE A 278 3.41 8.37 -3.89
CA ILE A 278 4.38 7.56 -4.62
C ILE A 278 5.00 8.32 -5.82
N ASN A 279 6.34 8.48 -5.78
CA ASN A 279 7.27 9.11 -6.74
C ASN A 279 7.44 10.66 -6.67
N LYS A 280 8.64 11.25 -6.79
CA LYS A 280 9.78 10.98 -7.70
C LYS A 280 11.16 10.73 -7.02
N LYS A 281 11.83 9.65 -7.45
CA LYS A 281 13.30 9.33 -7.40
C LYS A 281 13.94 8.90 -6.06
N GLY A 282 14.64 7.76 -6.12
CA GLY A 282 15.76 7.37 -5.24
C GLY A 282 15.42 6.81 -3.85
N ALA A 283 15.93 5.61 -3.54
CA ALA A 283 15.75 4.93 -2.24
C ALA A 283 16.29 5.72 -1.02
N SER A 284 17.17 6.71 -1.23
CA SER A 284 17.72 7.56 -0.16
C SER A 284 16.82 8.74 0.25
N GLN A 285 15.71 8.98 -0.44
CA GLN A 285 14.77 10.08 -0.15
C GLN A 285 13.46 9.60 0.51
N GLN A 286 13.32 8.29 0.76
CA GLN A 286 12.09 7.66 1.24
C GLN A 286 11.77 7.86 2.75
N THR A 287 12.56 8.64 3.49
CA THR A 287 12.37 8.85 4.95
C THR A 287 11.91 10.26 5.35
N ASN A 288 11.69 11.18 4.41
CA ASN A 288 11.41 12.60 4.74
C ASN A 288 10.15 13.15 4.05
N ALA A 289 9.03 12.44 4.12
CA ALA A 289 7.77 12.96 3.61
C ALA A 289 6.59 12.56 4.51
N SER A 290 6.60 13.05 5.75
CA SER A 290 5.37 13.18 6.52
C SER A 290 5.49 14.42 7.39
N ILE A 291 4.60 15.38 7.17
CA ILE A 291 4.44 16.58 8.02
C ILE A 291 4.19 16.14 9.48
N GLY A 292 3.56 14.97 9.69
CA GLY A 292 3.32 14.42 11.03
C GLY A 292 4.59 13.96 11.75
N ASP A 293 5.61 13.50 11.02
CA ASP A 293 6.87 13.02 11.61
C ASP A 293 7.76 14.17 12.11
N GLU A 294 7.64 15.34 11.50
CA GLU A 294 8.30 16.57 11.96
C GLU A 294 7.60 17.15 13.19
N VAL A 295 6.27 17.18 13.19
CA VAL A 295 5.46 17.69 14.33
C VAL A 295 5.57 16.79 15.57
N ASN A 296 5.60 15.46 15.40
CA ASN A 296 5.75 14.53 16.51
C ASN A 296 7.14 14.59 17.18
N ARG A 297 8.21 14.85 16.41
CA ARG A 297 9.56 15.05 16.97
C ARG A 297 9.69 16.33 17.79
N GLU A 298 8.87 17.34 17.47
CA GLU A 298 8.85 18.61 18.19
C GLU A 298 8.00 18.54 19.47
N GLN A 299 6.90 17.77 19.44
CA GLN A 299 6.02 17.56 20.60
C GLN A 299 6.55 16.55 21.63
N ALA A 300 7.45 15.63 21.24
CA ALA A 300 7.98 14.56 22.11
C ALA A 300 9.30 14.90 22.82
N ALA A 301 9.81 16.13 22.72
CA ALA A 301 11.03 16.52 23.42
C ALA A 301 10.77 16.63 24.94
N LEU A 302 11.43 15.79 25.74
CA LEU A 302 11.37 15.79 27.20
C LEU A 302 12.66 16.30 27.81
N ASP A 303 12.51 16.95 28.95
CA ASP A 303 13.54 17.63 29.74
C ASP A 303 14.38 16.59 30.49
N TYR A 304 15.55 16.24 29.95
CA TYR A 304 16.61 15.57 30.71
C TYR A 304 17.70 16.56 31.08
N SER A 305 17.98 16.61 32.38
CA SER A 305 19.18 17.22 32.93
C SER A 305 20.43 16.57 32.35
N GLU A 306 21.16 17.37 31.59
CA GLU A 306 22.58 17.31 31.23
C GLU A 306 23.17 16.11 30.47
N GLU A 307 22.44 15.06 30.11
CA GLU A 307 22.85 14.18 29.00
C GLU A 307 21.67 13.76 28.11
N GLU A 308 21.56 14.45 26.98
CA GLU A 308 20.65 14.17 25.86
C GLU A 308 21.51 13.99 24.58
N GLY A 309 21.43 12.83 23.91
CA GLY A 309 22.07 12.61 22.60
C GLY A 309 23.31 11.70 22.54
N LEU A 310 23.30 10.53 23.17
CA LEU A 310 24.17 9.43 22.72
C LEU A 310 23.81 9.06 21.27
N LYS A 311 24.80 9.13 20.36
CA LYS A 311 24.71 8.55 19.02
C LYS A 311 25.54 7.27 19.00
N GLU A 312 24.91 6.14 18.74
CA GLU A 312 25.56 4.96 18.20
C GLU A 312 25.88 5.18 16.70
N SER A 313 26.77 4.38 16.12
CA SER A 313 27.25 4.58 14.76
C SER A 313 26.15 4.45 13.69
N THR A 314 25.63 5.63 13.33
CA THR A 314 25.27 6.08 11.98
C THR A 314 25.79 7.51 11.87
N THR A 315 26.69 7.81 10.92
CA THR A 315 27.40 9.12 10.86
C THR A 315 26.89 10.02 9.75
N ALA A 316 25.73 10.65 9.97
CA ALA A 316 25.31 11.85 9.22
C ALA A 316 25.48 13.08 10.12
N TYR A 317 26.16 14.11 9.61
CA TYR A 317 26.32 15.40 10.29
C TYR A 317 24.94 16.05 10.47
N ARG A 318 24.56 16.31 11.72
CA ARG A 318 23.27 16.89 12.10
C ARG A 318 23.53 18.34 12.50
N VAL A 319 22.87 19.29 11.83
CA VAL A 319 23.08 20.72 12.10
C VAL A 319 22.03 21.21 13.10
N TYR A 320 22.49 21.72 14.25
CA TYR A 320 21.65 22.20 15.35
C TYR A 320 20.98 23.55 15.04
N ARG A 321 19.75 23.76 15.52
CA ARG A 321 18.99 25.02 15.46
C ARG A 321 18.60 25.47 16.87
N SER A 322 18.64 26.76 17.17
CA SER A 322 18.26 27.30 18.48
C SER A 322 16.76 27.62 18.53
N ALA A 323 16.00 26.86 19.32
CA ALA A 323 14.57 27.10 19.54
C ALA A 323 14.31 28.49 20.14
N LYS A 324 15.18 28.95 21.04
CA LYS A 324 15.13 30.30 21.61
C LYS A 324 15.23 31.39 20.54
N LEU A 325 16.13 31.24 19.57
CA LEU A 325 16.27 32.21 18.47
C LEU A 325 15.07 32.15 17.52
N ALA A 326 14.51 30.97 17.28
CA ALA A 326 13.31 30.82 16.47
C ALA A 326 12.10 31.48 17.14
N GLU A 327 11.91 31.28 18.43
CA GLU A 327 10.84 31.93 19.19
C GLU A 327 11.03 33.45 19.26
N GLN A 328 12.27 33.92 19.50
CA GLN A 328 12.60 35.34 19.48
C GLN A 328 12.34 35.98 18.11
N ALA A 329 12.66 35.29 17.01
CA ALA A 329 12.36 35.77 15.65
C ALA A 329 10.84 35.84 15.41
N LYS A 330 10.08 34.81 15.82
CA LYS A 330 8.61 34.84 15.73
C LYS A 330 8.00 35.96 16.57
N ARG A 331 8.51 36.20 17.79
CA ARG A 331 8.07 37.30 18.65
C ARG A 331 8.44 38.68 18.08
N ARG A 332 9.65 38.83 17.51
CA ARG A 332 10.09 40.05 16.81
C ARG A 332 9.13 40.40 15.67
N ASP A 333 8.71 39.38 14.93
CA ASP A 333 7.89 39.50 13.73
C ASP A 333 6.37 39.43 14.04
N ASP A 334 5.98 39.49 15.32
CA ASP A 334 4.62 39.27 15.85
C ASP A 334 3.87 38.11 15.17
N PHE A 335 4.58 36.99 14.99
CA PHE A 335 4.08 35.77 14.37
C PHE A 335 3.44 36.01 12.99
N THR A 336 3.95 37.01 12.28
CA THR A 336 3.42 37.47 11.00
C THR A 336 4.47 37.26 9.92
N CYS A 337 4.04 36.70 8.79
CA CYS A 337 4.89 36.47 7.63
C CYS A 337 5.44 37.81 7.11
N GLN A 338 6.76 37.98 7.13
CA GLN A 338 7.41 39.23 6.70
C GLN A 338 7.34 39.44 5.18
N ALA A 339 6.96 38.43 4.40
CA ALA A 339 6.75 38.56 2.96
C ALA A 339 5.30 38.91 2.58
N CYS A 340 4.31 38.19 3.11
CA CYS A 340 2.91 38.33 2.67
C CYS A 340 1.95 38.88 3.73
N GLN A 341 2.45 39.20 4.93
CA GLN A 341 1.66 39.67 6.06
C GLN A 341 0.62 38.66 6.60
N PHE A 342 0.69 37.39 6.16
CA PHE A 342 -0.14 36.33 6.71
C PHE A 342 0.15 36.09 8.19
N THR A 343 -0.92 36.02 8.98
CA THR A 343 -0.93 35.55 10.36
C THR A 343 -2.22 34.79 10.62
N PHE A 344 -2.18 33.73 11.42
CA PHE A 344 -3.36 32.98 11.83
C PHE A 344 -3.26 32.65 13.31
N GLN A 345 -3.93 33.44 14.17
CA GLN A 345 -3.92 33.26 15.63
C GLN A 345 -2.50 33.15 16.23
N LYS A 346 -1.50 33.82 15.63
CA LYS A 346 -0.07 33.68 15.99
C LYS A 346 0.50 32.26 15.85
N GLN A 347 -0.15 31.43 15.05
CA GLN A 347 0.20 30.05 14.73
C GLN A 347 0.55 29.94 13.23
N ILE A 348 1.07 28.76 12.82
CA ILE A 348 1.31 28.37 11.41
C ILE A 348 2.52 29.05 10.71
N VAL A 349 3.18 30.04 11.33
CA VAL A 349 4.41 30.64 10.77
C VAL A 349 5.69 29.90 11.18
N HIS A 350 6.65 29.86 10.25
CA HIS A 350 7.94 29.19 10.36
C HIS A 350 9.10 30.20 10.32
N VAL A 351 10.24 29.83 10.90
CA VAL A 351 11.46 30.65 10.86
C VAL A 351 12.40 30.12 9.78
N HIS A 352 12.64 30.95 8.78
CA HIS A 352 13.60 30.68 7.72
C HIS A 352 15.00 31.17 8.13
N HIS A 353 16.03 30.39 7.81
CA HIS A 353 17.42 30.83 7.91
C HIS A 353 17.87 31.37 6.56
N LEU A 354 18.31 32.62 6.52
CA LEU A 354 18.76 33.26 5.28
C LEU A 354 20.00 32.58 4.69
N ASP A 355 20.91 32.14 5.56
CA ASP A 355 22.03 31.27 5.19
C ASP A 355 21.75 29.83 5.66
N PRO A 356 21.42 28.89 4.75
CA PRO A 356 21.05 27.53 5.10
C PRO A 356 22.13 26.82 5.89
N LEU A 357 21.75 26.35 7.09
CA LEU A 357 22.65 25.67 8.00
C LEU A 357 23.33 24.42 7.42
N SER A 358 22.68 23.74 6.47
CA SER A 358 23.22 22.57 5.77
C SER A 358 24.34 22.89 4.77
N GLU A 359 24.48 24.15 4.36
CA GLU A 359 25.45 24.59 3.35
C GLU A 359 26.68 25.29 3.98
N ARG A 360 26.68 25.46 5.31
CA ARG A 360 27.79 26.11 6.02
C ARG A 360 29.03 25.21 6.00
N ARG A 361 30.15 25.77 5.52
CA ARG A 361 31.47 25.11 5.56
C ARG A 361 32.07 25.04 6.96
N SER A 362 31.62 25.91 7.87
CA SER A 362 32.04 25.95 9.27
C SER A 362 30.91 26.45 10.20
N PRO A 363 30.87 26.02 11.47
CA PRO A 363 29.89 26.52 12.43
C PRO A 363 30.06 28.03 12.66
N ARG A 364 28.96 28.77 12.58
CA ARG A 364 28.90 30.20 12.89
C ARG A 364 27.71 30.49 13.78
N LYS A 365 27.87 31.43 14.72
CA LYS A 365 26.79 31.92 15.56
C LYS A 365 25.69 32.54 14.70
N THR A 366 24.49 31.99 14.79
CA THR A 366 23.27 32.57 14.20
C THR A 366 22.75 33.66 15.13
N THR A 367 22.37 34.79 14.55
CA THR A 367 21.74 35.95 15.20
C THR A 367 20.30 36.10 14.70
N LEU A 368 19.51 36.99 15.31
CA LEU A 368 18.14 37.24 14.84
C LEU A 368 18.11 37.82 13.42
N ASP A 369 19.14 38.57 13.02
CA ASP A 369 19.24 39.18 11.69
C ASP A 369 19.45 38.14 10.58
N ASP A 370 19.88 36.92 10.94
CA ASP A 370 20.03 35.79 10.03
C ASP A 370 18.70 35.03 9.81
N LEU A 371 17.63 35.46 10.48
CA LEU A 371 16.33 34.76 10.55
C LEU A 371 15.19 35.66 10.09
N VAL A 372 14.22 35.06 9.40
CA VAL A 372 12.98 35.73 9.00
C VAL A 372 11.75 34.82 9.19
N THR A 373 10.67 35.37 9.74
CA THR A 373 9.41 34.64 9.92
C THR A 373 8.60 34.64 8.61
N LEU A 374 8.23 33.46 8.11
CA LEU A 374 7.49 33.25 6.88
C LEU A 374 6.33 32.26 7.09
N CYS A 375 5.22 32.41 6.37
CA CYS A 375 4.18 31.38 6.30
C CYS A 375 4.68 30.14 5.50
N PRO A 376 4.01 28.99 5.56
CA PRO A 376 4.48 27.77 4.90
C PRO A 376 4.74 27.95 3.39
N ASN A 377 3.89 28.72 2.71
CA ASN A 377 4.02 28.99 1.28
C ASN A 377 5.23 29.87 0.96
N CYS A 378 5.40 31.00 1.66
CA CYS A 378 6.57 31.87 1.47
C CYS A 378 7.87 31.20 1.90
N HIS A 379 7.82 30.36 2.95
CA HIS A 379 8.95 29.57 3.42
C HIS A 379 9.43 28.58 2.35
N TYR A 380 8.50 27.90 1.67
CA TYR A 380 8.83 27.01 0.56
C TYR A 380 9.44 27.78 -0.63
N LEU A 381 8.85 28.92 -1.01
CA LEU A 381 9.37 29.77 -2.09
C LEU A 381 10.77 30.33 -1.78
N ALA A 382 11.07 30.65 -0.51
CA ALA A 382 12.39 31.09 -0.10
C ALA A 382 13.46 30.01 -0.33
N HIS A 383 13.18 28.76 0.05
CA HIS A 383 14.06 27.63 -0.26
C HIS A 383 14.23 27.39 -1.77
N PHE A 384 13.17 27.59 -2.55
CA PHE A 384 13.25 27.47 -4.01
C PHE A 384 14.16 28.55 -4.64
N LEU A 385 14.06 29.79 -4.18
CA LEU A 385 14.88 30.90 -4.65
C LEU A 385 16.36 30.71 -4.28
N LEU A 386 16.65 30.32 -3.05
CA LEU A 386 18.01 30.06 -2.57
C LEU A 386 18.75 28.99 -3.39
N ARG A 387 18.05 27.95 -3.85
CA ARG A 387 18.64 26.92 -4.72
C ARG A 387 19.00 27.43 -6.12
N LYS A 388 18.40 28.54 -6.55
CA LYS A 388 18.64 29.12 -7.87
C LYS A 388 19.76 30.14 -7.87
N ASP A 389 19.91 30.89 -6.78
CA ASP A 389 20.85 32.00 -6.70
C ASP A 389 21.17 32.35 -5.23
N ASP A 390 22.46 32.38 -4.90
CA ASP A 390 22.96 32.68 -3.56
C ASP A 390 22.67 34.13 -3.12
N ARG A 391 22.34 35.05 -4.04
CA ARG A 391 21.98 36.43 -3.66
C ARG A 391 20.78 36.49 -2.71
N PHE A 392 19.90 35.50 -2.75
CA PHE A 392 18.74 35.41 -1.87
C PHE A 392 19.08 35.02 -0.42
N LYS A 393 20.37 34.81 -0.10
CA LYS A 393 20.87 34.77 1.29
C LYS A 393 20.82 36.15 1.96
N LYS A 394 20.60 37.22 1.19
CA LYS A 394 20.41 38.58 1.71
C LYS A 394 18.92 38.88 1.82
N LEU A 395 18.48 39.31 3.00
CA LEU A 395 17.07 39.62 3.26
C LEU A 395 16.51 40.68 2.28
N ASP A 396 17.32 41.69 1.96
CA ASP A 396 16.98 42.80 1.06
C ASP A 396 16.76 42.36 -0.40
N GLU A 397 17.28 41.20 -0.79
CA GLU A 397 17.05 40.59 -2.11
C GLU A 397 15.88 39.59 -2.05
N LEU A 398 15.78 38.84 -0.94
CA LEU A 398 14.78 37.78 -0.76
C LEU A 398 13.37 38.34 -0.59
N LEU A 399 13.16 39.29 0.32
CA LEU A 399 11.81 39.79 0.63
C LEU A 399 11.15 40.49 -0.56
N PRO A 400 11.79 41.45 -1.27
CA PRO A 400 11.18 42.07 -2.44
C PRO A 400 10.86 41.05 -3.53
N LYS A 401 11.70 40.03 -3.70
CA LYS A 401 11.44 38.97 -4.67
C LYS A 401 10.23 38.13 -4.30
N LEU A 402 10.12 37.70 -3.05
CA LEU A 402 8.95 36.97 -2.55
C LEU A 402 7.68 37.80 -2.72
N ILE A 403 7.70 39.08 -2.34
CA ILE A 403 6.58 40.00 -2.52
C ILE A 403 6.19 40.13 -4.00
N SER A 404 7.16 40.25 -4.91
CA SER A 404 6.89 40.37 -6.36
C SER A 404 6.25 39.12 -6.96
N LEU A 405 6.56 37.93 -6.44
CA LEU A 405 5.98 36.66 -6.90
C LEU A 405 4.53 36.51 -6.45
N LEU A 406 4.16 37.16 -5.35
CA LEU A 406 2.82 37.13 -4.77
C LEU A 406 1.89 38.20 -5.35
N LYS A 407 2.43 39.23 -6.00
CA LYS A 407 1.68 40.34 -6.64
C LYS A 407 1.38 40.13 -8.12
N LYS A 408 1.83 39.02 -8.72
CA LYS A 408 1.49 38.68 -10.11
C LYS A 408 0.12 38.00 -10.13
N GLU A 409 -0.92 38.83 -10.13
CA GLU A 409 -2.18 38.54 -10.82
C GLU A 409 -2.24 39.36 -12.10
#